data_AF-A0A940DI04-F1
#
_entry.id   AF-A0A940DI04-F1
#
_cell.length_a   1.000
_cell.length_b   1.000
_cell.length_c   1.000
_cell.angle_alpha   90.00
_cell.angle_beta   90.00
_cell.angle_gamma   90.00
#
_symmetry.space_group_name_H-M   'P 1'
#
loop_
_entity.id
_entity.type
_entity.pdbx_description
1 polymer ?
#
loop_
_entity_poly.entity_id
_entity_poly.type
_entity_poly.pdbx_seq_one_letter_code
_entity_poly.pdbx_strand_id
1 'polypeptide(L)'
;MAEFEINGTSKTFAEKYEALDADKKAAVDAIKGALLAKKKVHERISKKCATYNLGRKAIAKISIIGKSIRLHLALDPASEELSKYPLKDLSDKKSYADVPAMLRISSDLALRRALKLIELL
;
A
#
# COMPACT_ATOMS: atom_id res chain seq x y z
N MET A 1 -3.13 34.41 -25.59
CA MET A 1 -2.17 33.77 -24.67
C MET A 1 -3.00 32.87 -23.78
N ALA A 2 -2.92 31.56 -23.96
CA ALA A 2 -3.73 30.62 -23.18
C ALA A 2 -3.18 30.57 -21.76
N GLU A 3 -4.04 30.91 -20.80
CA GLU A 3 -3.78 30.79 -19.37
C GLU A 3 -3.64 29.30 -19.05
N PHE A 4 -2.42 28.87 -18.73
CA PHE A 4 -2.20 27.56 -18.14
C PHE A 4 -2.63 27.64 -16.68
N GLU A 5 -3.84 27.19 -16.37
CA GLU A 5 -4.24 26.84 -15.01
C GLU A 5 -3.35 25.69 -14.51
N ILE A 6 -2.26 26.02 -13.82
CA ILE A 6 -1.48 25.06 -13.04
C ILE A 6 -2.28 24.77 -11.77
N ASN A 7 -3.32 23.94 -11.90
CA ASN A 7 -3.95 23.31 -10.74
C ASN A 7 -2.97 22.23 -10.22
N GLY A 8 -1.97 22.68 -9.47
CA GLY A 8 -0.97 21.84 -8.79
C GLY A 8 -1.53 21.04 -7.61
N THR A 9 -2.78 20.60 -7.66
CA THR A 9 -3.35 19.69 -6.66
C THR A 9 -2.91 18.27 -7.01
N SER A 10 -1.88 17.80 -6.32
CA SER A 10 -1.55 16.37 -6.29
C SER A 10 -2.82 15.59 -5.94
N LYS A 11 -3.36 14.80 -6.89
CA LYS A 11 -4.55 13.96 -6.69
C LYS A 11 -4.46 13.23 -5.35
N THR A 12 -5.48 13.37 -4.53
CA THR A 12 -5.59 12.71 -3.24
C THR A 12 -5.65 11.19 -3.40
N PHE A 13 -5.38 10.45 -2.32
CA PHE A 13 -5.52 9.01 -2.31
C PHE A 13 -6.94 8.57 -2.74
N ALA A 14 -7.98 9.29 -2.32
CA ALA A 14 -9.36 9.02 -2.69
C ALA A 14 -9.61 9.24 -4.19
N GLU A 15 -9.13 10.34 -4.77
CA GLU A 15 -9.28 10.58 -6.22
C GLU A 15 -8.52 9.55 -7.05
N LYS A 16 -7.35 9.11 -6.57
CA LYS A 16 -6.59 8.03 -7.21
C LYS A 16 -7.30 6.69 -7.09
N TYR A 17 -7.95 6.43 -5.96
CA TYR A 17 -8.77 5.25 -5.75
C TYR A 17 -9.95 5.23 -6.71
N GLU A 18 -10.64 6.36 -6.88
CA GLU A 18 -11.76 6.48 -7.81
C GLU A 18 -11.36 6.28 -9.27
N ALA A 19 -10.16 6.73 -9.64
CA ALA A 19 -9.61 6.55 -10.97
C ALA A 19 -9.08 5.13 -11.25
N LEU A 20 -9.11 4.20 -10.27
CA LEU A 20 -8.73 2.81 -10.49
C LEU A 20 -9.85 2.03 -11.18
N ASP A 21 -9.43 1.02 -11.95
CA ASP A 21 -10.31 0.01 -12.52
C ASP A 21 -11.04 -0.78 -11.41
N ALA A 22 -12.22 -1.32 -11.72
CA ALA A 22 -13.04 -2.06 -10.76
C ALA A 22 -12.28 -3.21 -10.09
N ASP A 23 -11.50 -3.98 -10.85
CA ASP A 23 -10.68 -5.09 -10.32
C ASP A 23 -9.65 -4.62 -9.29
N LYS A 24 -9.07 -3.44 -9.52
CA LYS A 24 -8.06 -2.84 -8.64
C LYS A 24 -8.69 -2.24 -7.40
N LYS A 25 -9.88 -1.64 -7.54
CA LYS A 25 -10.68 -1.19 -6.40
C LYS A 25 -11.00 -2.38 -5.47
N ALA A 26 -11.49 -3.48 -6.04
CA ALA A 26 -11.72 -4.73 -5.30
C ALA A 26 -10.44 -5.27 -4.63
N ALA A 27 -9.30 -5.23 -5.32
CA ALA A 27 -8.02 -5.64 -4.75
C ALA A 27 -7.60 -4.80 -3.54
N VAL A 28 -7.76 -3.47 -3.62
CA VAL A 28 -7.50 -2.58 -2.48
C VAL A 28 -8.45 -2.91 -1.34
N ASP A 29 -9.75 -3.02 -1.59
CA ASP A 29 -10.74 -3.25 -0.53
C ASP A 29 -10.56 -4.61 0.15
N ALA A 30 -10.18 -5.65 -0.60
CA ALA A 30 -9.78 -6.94 -0.02
C ALA A 30 -8.58 -6.81 0.93
N ILE A 31 -7.56 -6.04 0.53
CA ILE A 31 -6.37 -5.77 1.36
C ILE A 31 -6.76 -4.95 2.61
N LYS A 32 -7.59 -3.91 2.45
CA LYS A 32 -8.10 -3.12 3.58
C LYS A 32 -8.83 -4.00 4.57
N GLY A 33 -9.73 -4.85 4.08
CA GLY A 33 -10.49 -5.81 4.89
C GLY A 33 -9.57 -6.75 5.67
N ALA A 34 -8.56 -7.32 5.02
CA ALA A 34 -7.59 -8.20 5.67
C ALA A 34 -6.77 -7.49 6.77
N LEU A 35 -6.37 -6.24 6.52
CA LEU A 35 -5.64 -5.43 7.51
C LEU A 35 -6.51 -5.00 8.68
N LEU A 36 -7.76 -4.60 8.42
CA LEU A 36 -8.71 -4.17 9.46
C LEU A 36 -9.26 -5.35 10.27
N ALA A 37 -9.27 -6.56 9.69
CA ALA A 37 -9.63 -7.77 10.41
C ALA A 37 -8.60 -8.14 11.50
N LYS A 38 -7.36 -7.65 11.41
CA LYS A 38 -6.34 -7.84 12.46
C LYS A 38 -6.68 -6.99 13.69
N LYS A 39 -6.56 -7.61 14.87
CA LYS A 39 -6.93 -6.99 16.15
C LYS A 39 -6.05 -5.76 16.43
N LYS A 40 -6.68 -4.63 16.79
CA LYS A 40 -6.02 -3.35 17.14
C LYS A 40 -5.34 -2.61 15.97
N VAL A 41 -5.71 -2.91 14.73
CA VAL A 41 -5.26 -2.14 13.57
C VAL A 41 -6.19 -0.95 13.35
N HIS A 42 -5.60 0.24 13.20
CA HIS A 42 -6.28 1.47 12.88
C HIS A 42 -5.83 1.99 11.52
N GLU A 43 -6.79 2.34 10.66
CA GLU A 43 -6.53 3.02 9.40
C GLU A 43 -6.38 4.53 9.63
N ARG A 44 -5.39 5.11 8.95
CA ARG A 44 -5.18 6.55 8.84
C ARG A 44 -5.00 6.90 7.37
N ILE A 45 -6.00 7.53 6.79
CA ILE A 45 -5.93 8.03 5.41
C ILE A 45 -5.25 9.40 5.42
N SER A 46 -4.21 9.53 4.61
CA SER A 46 -3.52 10.80 4.32
C SER A 46 -3.72 11.18 2.86
N LYS A 47 -3.44 12.44 2.51
CA LYS A 47 -3.54 12.92 1.11
C LYS A 47 -2.82 12.04 0.10
N LYS A 48 -1.72 11.39 0.49
CA LYS A 48 -0.86 10.59 -0.42
C LYS A 48 -1.03 9.07 -0.30
N CYS A 49 -1.47 8.56 0.85
CA CYS A 49 -1.48 7.13 1.17
C CYS A 49 -2.44 6.81 2.33
N ALA A 50 -2.90 5.56 2.39
CA ALA A 50 -3.54 4.98 3.57
C ALA A 50 -2.48 4.26 4.41
N THR A 51 -2.44 4.51 5.70
CA THR A 51 -1.49 3.88 6.65
C THR A 51 -2.28 3.08 7.67
N TYR A 52 -1.84 1.87 7.96
CA TYR A 52 -2.42 0.97 8.94
C TYR A 52 -1.45 0.83 10.09
N ASN A 53 -1.90 1.25 11.27
CA ASN A 53 -1.09 1.26 12.48
C ASN A 53 -1.63 0.25 13.48
N LEU A 54 -0.75 -0.52 14.09
CA LEU A 54 -1.05 -1.34 15.25
C LEU A 54 -0.46 -0.64 16.47
N GLY A 55 -1.34 0.01 17.26
CA GLY A 55 -0.92 0.87 18.36
C GLY A 55 -0.08 2.06 17.88
N ARG A 56 1.22 2.09 18.26
CA ARG A 56 2.16 3.17 17.90
C ARG A 56 3.03 2.86 16.67
N LYS A 57 2.93 1.65 16.10
CA LYS A 57 3.77 1.21 14.97
C LYS A 57 2.95 1.09 13.69
N ALA A 58 3.51 1.55 12.57
CA ALA A 58 2.93 1.32 11.26
C ALA A 58 3.21 -0.12 10.81
N ILE A 59 2.16 -0.90 10.54
CA ILE A 59 2.31 -2.28 10.07
C ILE A 59 2.16 -2.39 8.56
N ALA A 60 1.41 -1.48 7.95
CA ALA A 60 1.24 -1.44 6.52
C ALA A 60 0.98 -0.03 6.00
N LYS A 61 1.36 0.24 4.75
CA LYS A 61 0.96 1.46 4.03
C LYS A 61 0.53 1.10 2.62
N ILE A 62 -0.60 1.63 2.18
CA ILE A 62 -1.09 1.50 0.82
C ILE A 62 -0.92 2.85 0.12
N SER A 63 -0.25 2.84 -1.03
CA SER A 63 -0.14 3.99 -1.91
C SER A 63 -0.53 3.63 -3.33
N ILE A 64 -1.19 4.56 -4.03
CA ILE A 64 -1.58 4.40 -5.42
C ILE A 64 -0.72 5.33 -6.27
N ILE A 65 -0.03 4.77 -7.27
CA ILE A 65 0.76 5.53 -8.24
C ILE A 65 0.37 5.11 -9.66
N GLY A 66 -0.10 6.08 -10.43
CA GLY A 66 -0.67 5.83 -11.75
C GLY A 66 -1.84 4.87 -11.64
N LYS A 67 -1.70 3.70 -12.26
CA LYS A 67 -2.70 2.62 -12.25
C LYS A 67 -2.29 1.40 -11.40
N SER A 68 -1.26 1.53 -10.55
CA SER A 68 -0.74 0.43 -9.74
C SER A 68 -0.83 0.75 -8.26
N ILE A 69 -1.15 -0.28 -7.49
CA ILE A 69 -1.23 -0.22 -6.03
C ILE A 69 0.10 -0.71 -5.48
N ARG A 70 0.63 0.00 -4.48
CA ARG A 70 1.81 -0.39 -3.73
C ARG A 70 1.42 -0.62 -2.29
N LEU A 71 1.67 -1.83 -1.83
CA LEU A 71 1.49 -2.24 -0.45
C LEU A 71 2.88 -2.30 0.20
N HIS A 72 3.05 -1.55 1.27
CA HIS A 72 4.23 -1.59 2.13
C HIS A 72 3.85 -2.33 3.40
N LEU A 73 4.72 -3.20 3.90
CA LEU A 73 4.49 -4.05 5.06
C LEU A 73 5.68 -3.95 6.01
N ALA A 74 5.41 -4.04 7.31
CA ALA A 74 6.41 -4.11 8.38
C ALA A 74 7.03 -5.51 8.47
N LEU A 75 7.50 -6.01 7.34
CA LEU A 75 8.19 -7.29 7.21
C LEU A 75 9.59 -7.04 6.67
N ASP A 76 10.54 -7.90 7.02
CA ASP A 76 11.90 -7.82 6.52
C ASP A 76 12.00 -8.45 5.12
N PRO A 77 12.17 -7.66 4.04
CA PRO A 77 12.26 -8.20 2.69
C PRO A 77 13.48 -9.08 2.45
N ALA A 78 14.50 -9.03 3.33
CA ALA A 78 15.68 -9.89 3.26
C ALA A 78 15.48 -11.29 3.87
N SER A 79 14.33 -11.56 4.49
CA SER A 79 14.01 -12.88 5.04
C SER A 79 13.92 -13.94 3.93
N GLU A 80 14.50 -15.12 4.14
CA GLU A 80 14.43 -16.24 3.19
C GLU A 80 12.99 -16.62 2.84
N GLU A 81 12.07 -16.50 3.80
CA GLU A 81 10.66 -16.77 3.59
C GLU A 81 10.01 -15.77 2.62
N LEU A 82 10.55 -14.55 2.57
CA LEU A 82 10.04 -13.45 1.77
C LEU A 82 10.75 -13.29 0.42
N SER A 83 11.97 -13.84 0.29
CA SER A 83 12.74 -13.85 -0.96
C SER A 83 12.01 -14.50 -2.14
N LYS A 84 10.99 -15.33 -1.88
CA LYS A 84 10.12 -15.93 -2.92
C LYS A 84 9.10 -14.96 -3.52
N TYR A 85 8.87 -13.82 -2.88
CA TYR A 85 7.96 -12.79 -3.35
C TYR A 85 8.73 -11.66 -4.03
N PRO A 86 8.15 -11.00 -5.05
CA PRO A 86 8.76 -9.86 -5.73
C PRO A 86 8.63 -8.60 -4.87
N LEU A 87 9.24 -8.62 -3.69
CA LEU A 87 9.29 -7.50 -2.77
C LEU A 87 10.48 -6.60 -3.13
N LYS A 88 10.24 -5.30 -3.02
CA LYS A 88 11.28 -4.29 -3.13
C LYS A 88 11.62 -3.81 -1.73
N ASP A 89 12.90 -3.85 -1.37
CA ASP A 89 13.37 -3.23 -0.15
C ASP A 89 13.34 -1.70 -0.27
N LEU A 90 12.78 -1.06 0.75
CA LEU A 90 12.75 0.38 0.93
C LEU A 90 13.23 0.80 2.32
N SER A 91 13.95 -0.08 3.01
CA SER A 91 14.51 0.18 4.36
C SER A 91 15.39 1.44 4.38
N ASP A 92 16.08 1.73 3.27
CA ASP A 92 16.92 2.92 3.09
C ASP A 92 16.18 4.26 3.27
N LYS A 93 14.85 4.28 3.09
CA LYS A 93 14.06 5.51 3.20
C LYS A 93 13.47 5.62 4.60
N LYS A 94 13.84 6.68 5.33
CA LYS A 94 13.30 7.01 6.67
C LYS A 94 11.76 6.91 6.77
N SER A 95 11.02 7.31 5.73
CA SER A 95 9.55 7.24 5.73
C SER A 95 8.97 5.82 5.61
N TYR A 96 9.78 4.86 5.16
CA TYR A 96 9.43 3.45 4.97
C TYR A 96 10.27 2.52 5.85
N ALA A 97 11.13 3.05 6.73
CA ALA A 97 11.93 2.24 7.64
C ALA A 97 11.05 1.32 8.52
N ASP A 98 9.87 1.79 8.95
CA ASP A 98 8.91 0.96 9.69
C ASP A 98 8.20 -0.10 8.83
N VAL A 99 8.15 0.10 7.51
CA VAL A 99 7.45 -0.75 6.53
C VAL A 99 8.33 -0.99 5.29
N PRO A 100 9.47 -1.68 5.44
CA PRO A 100 10.51 -1.72 4.41
C PRO A 100 10.13 -2.60 3.23
N ALA A 101 9.34 -3.66 3.43
CA ALA A 101 8.91 -4.55 2.36
C ALA A 101 7.81 -3.92 1.50
N MET A 102 8.11 -3.62 0.23
CA MET A 102 7.14 -3.10 -0.73
C MET A 102 6.74 -4.15 -1.78
N LEU A 103 5.45 -4.47 -1.86
CA LEU A 103 4.86 -5.27 -2.92
C LEU A 103 4.09 -4.39 -3.90
N ARG A 104 4.31 -4.61 -5.20
CA ARG A 104 3.48 -4.03 -6.27
C ARG A 104 2.32 -4.97 -6.59
N ILE A 105 1.10 -4.45 -6.54
CA ILE A 105 -0.12 -5.19 -6.93
C ILE A 105 -0.57 -4.69 -8.29
N SER A 106 -0.41 -5.55 -9.29
CA SER A 106 -0.82 -5.31 -10.67
C SER A 106 -1.69 -6.43 -11.25
N SER A 107 -1.86 -7.55 -10.53
CA SER A 107 -2.60 -8.73 -10.96
C SER A 107 -3.16 -9.50 -9.77
N ASP A 108 -4.10 -10.41 -10.02
CA ASP A 108 -4.67 -11.31 -9.01
C ASP A 108 -3.63 -12.13 -8.25
N LEU A 109 -2.59 -12.60 -8.93
CA LEU A 109 -1.51 -13.33 -8.26
C LEU A 109 -0.79 -12.43 -7.24
N ALA A 110 -0.57 -11.16 -7.59
CA ALA A 110 0.04 -10.20 -6.67
C ALA A 110 -0.90 -9.89 -5.49
N LEU A 111 -2.22 -9.83 -5.71
CA LEU A 111 -3.21 -9.70 -4.63
C LEU A 111 -3.18 -10.91 -3.69
N ARG A 112 -3.19 -12.14 -4.22
CA ARG A 112 -3.10 -13.37 -3.41
C ARG A 112 -1.82 -13.41 -2.58
N ARG A 113 -0.69 -12.97 -3.16
CA ARG A 113 0.58 -12.83 -2.44
C ARG A 113 0.47 -11.77 -1.34
N ALA A 114 -0.14 -10.62 -1.63
CA ALA A 114 -0.36 -9.56 -0.65
C ALA A 114 -1.17 -10.06 0.57
N LEU A 115 -2.28 -10.77 0.34
CA LEU A 115 -3.11 -11.32 1.41
C LEU A 115 -2.32 -12.29 2.29
N LYS A 116 -1.56 -13.21 1.68
CA LYS A 116 -0.68 -14.12 2.44
C LYS A 116 0.35 -13.38 3.29
N LEU A 117 0.93 -12.30 2.77
CA LEU A 117 1.88 -11.51 3.54
C LEU A 117 1.21 -10.77 4.71
N ILE A 118 -0.04 -10.33 4.54
CA ILE A 118 -0.81 -9.69 5.61
C ILE A 118 -1.17 -10.71 6.70
N GLU A 119 -1.41 -11.98 6.33
CA GLU A 119 -1.62 -13.05 7.31
C GLU A 119 -0.40 -13.26 8.22
N LEU A 120 0.81 -13.05 7.69
CA LEU A 120 2.09 -13.18 8.42
C LEU A 120 2.41 -12.00 9.37
N LEU A 121 1.69 -10.87 9.27
CA LEU A 121 1.82 -9.71 10.18
C LEU A 121 1.19 -9.97 11.55
#